data_AF-A0A924DRS6-F1
#
_entry.id   AF-A0A924DRS6-F1
#
_cell.length_a   1.000
_cell.length_b   1.000
_cell.length_c   1.000
_cell.angle_alpha   90.00
_cell.angle_beta   90.00
_cell.angle_gamma   90.00
#
_symmetry.space_group_name_H-M   'P 1'
#
loop_
_entity.id
_entity.type
_entity.pdbx_description
1 polymer ?
#
loop_
_entity_poly.entity_id
_entity_poly.type
_entity_poly.pdbx_seq_one_letter_code
_entity_poly.pdbx_strand_id
1 'polypeptide(L)'
;MNLGINKLIFLIMISLLVSSCSYRKEKESNFLVSYNQAMLDKVSYQLINQKIFIPKCISCHGNSGNVNLESYISAYGHVDKIREVTLLTHKMPKSPYPALNNEELVLLATWIHAGAPEKPLGGGGDLPPPTTEPLEPKFSSIKKNILQTKCFVCHSAGKEGERVSLNSPEDMINSPLEIVIPGNPDESDLILVVSPDARKIMPPKKSGMASLKPEEIETIKQWIANGAKD
;
A
#
# COMPACT_ATOMS: atom_id res chain seq x y z
N MET A 1 -51.01 33.08 55.53
CA MET A 1 -49.91 32.11 55.64
C MET A 1 -50.05 31.04 54.55
N ASN A 2 -48.95 30.77 53.84
CA ASN A 2 -48.68 29.61 52.97
C ASN A 2 -49.53 29.34 51.73
N LEU A 3 -49.42 30.17 50.68
CA LEU A 3 -49.81 29.72 49.32
C LEU A 3 -48.92 30.22 48.16
N GLY A 4 -47.73 30.78 48.42
CA GLY A 4 -46.95 31.48 47.40
C GLY A 4 -45.57 30.90 47.02
N ILE A 5 -45.03 29.93 47.77
CA ILE A 5 -43.61 29.55 47.63
C ILE A 5 -43.42 28.24 46.83
N ASN A 6 -44.43 27.35 46.80
CA ASN A 6 -44.27 26.03 46.18
C ASN A 6 -44.45 26.00 44.65
N LYS A 7 -45.04 27.03 44.02
CA LYS A 7 -45.18 27.10 42.55
C LYS A 7 -43.96 27.69 41.85
N LEU A 8 -43.16 28.51 42.53
CA LEU A 8 -41.98 29.13 41.93
C LEU A 8 -40.78 28.17 41.90
N ILE A 9 -40.69 27.25 42.86
CA ILE A 9 -39.61 26.24 42.91
C ILE A 9 -39.86 25.12 41.88
N PHE A 10 -41.11 24.77 41.59
CA PHE A 10 -41.44 23.71 40.64
C PHE A 10 -41.26 24.13 39.16
N LEU A 11 -41.32 25.43 38.86
CA LEU A 11 -41.13 25.94 37.49
C LEU A 11 -39.65 26.16 37.11
N ILE A 12 -38.74 26.22 38.08
CA ILE A 12 -37.29 26.39 37.82
C ILE A 12 -36.59 25.04 37.58
N MET A 13 -37.18 23.93 38.05
CA MET A 13 -36.61 22.58 37.94
C MET A 13 -36.96 21.82 36.64
N ILE A 14 -37.65 22.44 35.68
CA ILE A 14 -38.04 21.80 34.41
C ILE A 14 -37.33 22.43 33.19
N SER A 15 -36.69 23.60 33.34
CA SER A 15 -36.03 24.29 32.21
C SER A 15 -34.54 23.95 32.03
N LEU A 16 -34.00 23.00 32.80
CA LEU A 16 -32.58 22.60 32.74
C LEU A 16 -32.34 21.20 32.18
N LEU A 17 -33.32 20.61 31.47
CA LEU A 17 -33.22 19.22 30.97
C LEU A 17 -33.27 19.07 29.44
N VAL A 18 -33.15 20.15 28.66
CA VAL A 18 -33.10 20.10 27.19
C VAL A 18 -31.94 20.89 26.60
N SER A 19 -30.72 20.60 27.05
CA SER A 19 -29.50 20.88 26.28
C SER A 19 -28.45 19.77 26.42
N SER A 20 -28.87 18.54 26.74
CA SER A 20 -28.05 17.37 26.42
C SER A 20 -28.27 17.00 24.96
N CYS A 21 -27.88 17.89 24.06
CA CYS A 21 -27.40 17.42 22.77
C CYS A 21 -26.34 16.37 23.10
N SER A 22 -26.52 15.16 22.61
CA SER A 22 -25.52 14.10 22.69
C SER A 22 -24.32 14.54 21.86
N TYR A 23 -23.52 15.45 22.44
CA TYR A 23 -22.20 15.77 21.94
C TYR A 23 -21.34 14.58 22.35
N ARG A 24 -21.35 13.56 21.49
CA ARG A 24 -20.30 12.55 21.50
C ARG A 24 -19.01 13.32 21.24
N LYS A 25 -18.35 13.72 22.32
CA LYS A 25 -17.01 14.29 22.31
C LYS A 25 -16.12 13.17 21.80
N GLU A 26 -15.98 13.09 20.48
CA GLU A 26 -14.93 12.28 19.88
C GLU A 26 -13.65 12.70 20.58
N LYS A 27 -13.01 11.71 21.18
CA LYS A 27 -11.74 11.86 21.85
C LYS A 27 -10.78 12.25 20.74
N GLU A 28 -10.62 13.54 20.49
CA GLU A 28 -9.52 14.09 19.69
C GLU A 28 -8.27 13.45 20.25
N SER A 29 -7.77 12.44 19.53
CA SER A 29 -6.52 11.81 19.88
C SER A 29 -5.48 12.90 19.74
N ASN A 30 -4.81 13.23 20.84
CA ASN A 30 -3.68 14.17 20.91
C ASN A 30 -2.44 13.70 20.13
N PHE A 31 -2.64 13.01 19.01
CA PHE A 31 -1.65 12.82 17.97
C PHE A 31 -2.04 13.74 16.81
N LEU A 32 -1.60 14.99 16.89
CA LEU A 32 -1.62 15.89 15.75
C LEU A 32 -0.59 15.35 14.76
N VAL A 33 -1.02 14.49 13.83
CA VAL A 33 -0.21 14.34 12.62
C VAL A 33 -0.26 15.69 11.93
N SER A 34 0.86 16.39 12.02
CA SER A 34 1.06 17.64 11.29
C SER A 34 0.85 17.34 9.81
N TYR A 35 -0.05 18.08 9.17
CA TYR A 35 -0.22 18.08 7.73
C TYR A 35 0.40 19.35 7.17
N ASN A 36 0.78 19.32 5.89
CA ASN A 36 1.42 20.44 5.24
C ASN A 36 0.37 21.33 4.56
N GLN A 37 0.02 22.45 5.19
CA GLN A 37 -0.92 23.45 4.66
C GLN A 37 -0.56 23.90 3.23
N ALA A 38 0.73 24.06 2.92
CA ALA A 38 1.22 24.54 1.63
C ALA A 38 1.15 23.49 0.50
N MET A 39 0.67 22.28 0.82
CA MET A 39 0.52 21.17 -0.12
C MET A 39 -0.95 20.76 -0.34
N LEU A 40 -1.92 21.38 0.35
CA LEU A 40 -3.33 20.99 0.27
C LEU A 40 -3.92 21.08 -1.14
N ASP A 41 -3.46 22.03 -1.94
CA ASP A 41 -3.88 22.25 -3.31
C ASP A 41 -3.17 21.33 -4.32
N LYS A 42 -2.09 20.66 -3.91
CA LYS A 42 -1.22 19.82 -4.75
C LYS A 42 -1.37 18.33 -4.50
N VAL A 43 -1.83 17.92 -3.32
CA VAL A 43 -2.02 16.51 -3.00
C VAL A 43 -3.10 15.89 -3.88
N SER A 44 -2.85 14.68 -4.33
CA SER A 44 -3.77 13.88 -5.13
C SER A 44 -3.51 12.40 -4.89
N TYR A 45 -4.47 11.55 -5.26
CA TYR A 45 -4.29 10.11 -5.20
C TYR A 45 -3.04 9.69 -5.95
N GLN A 46 -2.80 10.28 -7.12
CA GLN A 46 -1.64 9.93 -7.93
C GLN A 46 -0.30 10.27 -7.25
N LEU A 47 -0.20 11.42 -6.58
CA LEU A 47 0.99 11.77 -5.83
C LEU A 47 1.24 10.76 -4.71
N ILE A 48 0.20 10.39 -3.95
CA ILE A 48 0.31 9.39 -2.89
C ILE A 48 0.64 8.02 -3.45
N ASN A 49 0.04 7.65 -4.58
CA ASN A 49 0.27 6.38 -5.22
C ASN A 49 1.75 6.23 -5.62
N GLN A 50 2.31 7.24 -6.27
CA GLN A 50 3.71 7.24 -6.70
C GLN A 50 4.70 7.31 -5.53
N LYS A 51 4.43 8.14 -4.53
CA LYS A 51 5.38 8.40 -3.43
C LYS A 51 5.28 7.41 -2.28
N ILE A 52 4.13 6.78 -2.08
CA ILE A 52 3.85 5.97 -0.89
C ILE A 52 3.26 4.61 -1.26
N PHE A 53 2.12 4.54 -1.96
CA PHE A 53 1.45 3.24 -2.13
C PHE A 53 2.26 2.27 -2.97
N ILE A 54 2.78 2.65 -4.14
CA ILE A 54 3.64 1.80 -4.97
C ILE A 54 4.87 1.32 -4.18
N PRO A 55 5.69 2.18 -3.57
CA PRO A 55 6.93 1.74 -2.92
C PRO A 55 6.73 1.04 -1.57
N LYS A 56 5.62 1.27 -0.84
CA LYS A 56 5.46 0.83 0.56
C LYS A 56 4.25 -0.05 0.83
N CYS A 57 3.24 -0.06 -0.03
CA CYS A 57 1.95 -0.67 0.30
C CYS A 57 1.47 -1.71 -0.72
N ILE A 58 1.53 -1.40 -2.01
CA ILE A 58 0.90 -2.19 -3.10
C ILE A 58 1.52 -3.58 -3.25
N SER A 59 2.79 -3.77 -2.87
CA SER A 59 3.40 -5.10 -2.86
C SER A 59 2.63 -6.12 -2.01
N CYS A 60 1.88 -5.66 -0.99
CA CYS A 60 0.95 -6.46 -0.19
C CYS A 60 -0.53 -6.12 -0.41
N HIS A 61 -0.81 -4.84 -0.63
CA HIS A 61 -2.15 -4.29 -0.79
C HIS A 61 -2.49 -4.02 -2.27
N GLY A 62 -2.12 -4.94 -3.15
CA GLY A 62 -2.43 -4.90 -4.59
C GLY A 62 -3.74 -5.61 -4.95
N ASN A 63 -3.96 -5.87 -6.23
CA ASN A 63 -5.21 -6.47 -6.75
C ASN A 63 -5.55 -7.85 -6.16
N SER A 64 -4.54 -8.58 -5.68
CA SER A 64 -4.68 -9.92 -5.08
C SER A 64 -4.64 -9.89 -3.54
N GLY A 65 -4.53 -8.72 -2.92
CA GLY A 65 -4.50 -8.53 -1.47
C GLY A 65 -5.90 -8.31 -0.88
N ASN A 66 -6.04 -8.47 0.44
CA ASN A 66 -7.31 -8.22 1.16
C ASN A 66 -7.77 -6.75 1.11
N VAL A 67 -6.83 -5.83 0.87
CA VAL A 67 -7.08 -4.41 0.65
C VAL A 67 -6.34 -4.07 -0.64
N ASN A 68 -7.00 -3.42 -1.58
CA ASN A 68 -6.42 -3.01 -2.86
C ASN A 68 -6.21 -1.49 -2.88
N LEU A 69 -4.99 -1.05 -3.16
CA LEU A 69 -4.58 0.35 -3.23
C LEU A 69 -4.12 0.76 -4.64
N GLU A 70 -4.33 -0.08 -5.66
CA GLU A 70 -3.91 0.19 -7.04
C GLU A 70 -4.86 1.15 -7.79
N SER A 71 -6.12 1.25 -7.37
CA SER A 71 -7.10 2.19 -7.94
C SER A 71 -7.57 3.23 -6.93
N TYR A 72 -7.91 4.42 -7.43
CA TYR A 72 -8.45 5.50 -6.59
C TYR A 72 -9.69 5.05 -5.81
N ILE A 73 -10.68 4.47 -6.48
CA ILE A 73 -11.95 4.05 -5.87
C ILE A 73 -11.70 3.09 -4.70
N SER A 74 -10.83 2.09 -4.90
CA SER A 74 -10.51 1.12 -3.86
C SER A 74 -9.73 1.76 -2.71
N ALA A 75 -8.72 2.59 -3.00
CA ALA A 75 -7.96 3.28 -1.97
C ALA A 75 -8.84 4.26 -1.16
N TYR A 76 -9.70 5.01 -1.83
CA TYR A 76 -10.65 5.95 -1.23
C TYR A 76 -11.59 5.25 -0.25
N GLY A 77 -12.14 4.09 -0.65
CA GLY A 77 -13.00 3.26 0.22
C GLY A 77 -12.32 2.75 1.49
N HIS A 78 -10.98 2.86 1.59
CA HIS A 78 -10.19 2.42 2.75
C HIS A 78 -9.50 3.57 3.50
N VAL A 79 -9.74 4.84 3.17
CA VAL A 79 -9.04 6.00 3.74
C VAL A 79 -9.08 6.03 5.27
N ASP A 80 -10.24 5.76 5.88
CA ASP A 80 -10.35 5.73 7.34
C ASP A 80 -9.50 4.62 7.96
N LYS A 81 -9.46 3.44 7.31
CA LYS A 81 -8.63 2.33 7.79
C LYS A 81 -7.16 2.64 7.62
N ILE A 82 -6.76 3.24 6.50
CA ILE A 82 -5.39 3.72 6.24
C ILE A 82 -4.99 4.69 7.37
N ARG A 83 -5.80 5.73 7.62
CA ARG A 83 -5.58 6.69 8.72
C ARG A 83 -5.38 5.98 10.07
N GLU A 84 -6.27 5.05 10.41
CA GLU A 84 -6.19 4.31 11.68
C GLU A 84 -4.89 3.50 11.79
N VAL A 85 -4.54 2.72 10.78
CA VAL A 85 -3.44 1.75 10.87
C VAL A 85 -2.07 2.35 10.61
N THR A 86 -1.97 3.40 9.81
CA THR A 86 -0.67 4.04 9.49
C THR A 86 -0.41 5.26 10.37
N LEU A 87 -1.38 6.17 10.49
CA LEU A 87 -1.18 7.46 11.14
C LEU A 87 -1.46 7.42 12.64
N LEU A 88 -2.49 6.68 13.08
CA LEU A 88 -2.87 6.67 14.50
C LEU A 88 -2.16 5.57 15.29
N THR A 89 -2.16 4.35 14.76
CA THR A 89 -1.67 3.18 15.50
C THR A 89 -0.31 2.69 15.05
N HIS A 90 0.21 3.16 13.92
CA HIS A 90 1.51 2.75 13.35
C HIS A 90 1.67 1.22 13.22
N LYS A 91 0.56 0.51 12.99
CA LYS A 91 0.53 -0.96 12.81
C LYS A 91 0.91 -1.40 11.39
N MET A 92 0.99 -0.45 10.46
CA MET A 92 1.35 -0.70 9.07
C MET A 92 2.41 0.31 8.61
N PRO A 93 3.38 -0.11 7.76
CA PRO A 93 3.60 -1.49 7.29
C PRO A 93 4.03 -2.45 8.41
N LYS A 94 3.69 -3.74 8.29
CA LYS A 94 4.11 -4.76 9.28
C LYS A 94 5.62 -4.97 9.21
N SER A 95 6.25 -5.42 10.29
CA SER A 95 7.62 -5.96 10.20
C SER A 95 7.65 -7.18 9.25
N PRO A 96 8.70 -7.37 8.43
CA PRO A 96 9.95 -6.61 8.37
C PRO A 96 9.96 -5.46 7.34
N TYR A 97 8.80 -5.03 6.85
CA TYR A 97 8.69 -4.00 5.82
C TYR A 97 9.04 -2.61 6.40
N PRO A 98 9.70 -1.72 5.64
CA PRO A 98 10.12 -0.42 6.15
C PRO A 98 8.92 0.42 6.57
N ALA A 99 8.99 1.00 7.77
CA ALA A 99 8.02 2.01 8.20
C ALA A 99 8.06 3.25 7.29
N LEU A 100 6.96 4.00 7.25
CA LEU A 100 6.95 5.31 6.61
C LEU A 100 7.82 6.26 7.44
N ASN A 101 8.64 7.06 6.77
CA ASN A 101 9.37 8.15 7.40
C ASN A 101 8.45 9.36 7.66
N ASN A 102 8.96 10.38 8.35
CA ASN A 102 8.16 11.56 8.71
C ASN A 102 7.60 12.32 7.49
N GLU A 103 8.37 12.44 6.41
CA GLU A 103 7.91 13.13 5.19
C GLU A 103 6.77 12.36 4.52
N GLU A 104 6.89 11.04 4.44
CA GLU A 104 5.86 10.14 3.91
C GLU A 104 4.59 10.19 4.78
N LEU A 105 4.73 10.17 6.11
CA LEU A 105 3.60 10.29 7.05
C LEU A 105 2.89 11.64 6.91
N VAL A 106 3.63 12.75 6.84
CA VAL A 106 3.07 14.11 6.64
C VAL A 106 2.36 14.20 5.29
N LEU A 107 2.95 13.66 4.22
CA LEU A 107 2.35 13.66 2.89
C LEU A 107 1.04 12.86 2.87
N LEU A 108 1.03 11.66 3.45
CA LEU A 108 -0.17 10.82 3.58
C LEU A 108 -1.25 11.53 4.40
N ALA A 109 -0.88 12.12 5.54
CA ALA A 109 -1.80 12.87 6.39
C ALA A 109 -2.37 14.10 5.69
N THR A 110 -1.57 14.79 4.89
CA THR A 110 -2.01 15.95 4.09
C THR A 110 -3.06 15.54 3.06
N TRP A 111 -2.84 14.45 2.32
CA TRP A 111 -3.84 13.94 1.37
C TRP A 111 -5.13 13.51 2.06
N ILE A 112 -5.02 12.79 3.17
CA ILE A 112 -6.19 12.35 3.96
C ILE A 112 -6.94 13.56 4.56
N HIS A 113 -6.22 14.59 5.02
CA HIS A 113 -6.80 15.81 5.56
C HIS A 113 -7.53 16.62 4.47
N ALA A 114 -6.98 16.67 3.26
CA ALA A 114 -7.60 17.31 2.10
C ALA A 114 -8.84 16.55 1.55
N GLY A 115 -9.30 15.49 2.22
CA GLY A 115 -10.44 14.68 1.79
C GLY A 115 -10.08 13.57 0.81
N ALA A 116 -8.80 13.17 0.76
CA ALA A 116 -8.28 12.15 -0.14
C ALA A 116 -8.70 12.35 -1.61
N PRO A 117 -8.42 13.54 -2.19
CA PRO A 117 -8.92 13.86 -3.51
C PRO A 117 -8.23 13.00 -4.58
N GLU A 118 -8.98 12.62 -5.61
CA GLU A 118 -8.44 11.92 -6.78
C GLU A 118 -7.41 12.81 -7.51
N LYS A 119 -7.80 14.08 -7.71
CA LYS A 119 -7.05 15.11 -8.43
C LYS A 119 -6.66 16.28 -7.52
N PRO A 120 -5.62 17.07 -7.84
CA PRO A 120 -5.28 18.26 -7.07
C PRO A 120 -6.45 19.25 -6.98
N LEU A 121 -6.74 19.73 -5.77
CA LEU A 121 -7.81 20.71 -5.54
C LEU A 121 -7.51 22.09 -6.15
N GLY A 122 -6.22 22.41 -6.35
CA GLY A 122 -5.77 23.68 -6.93
C GLY A 122 -5.94 23.80 -8.45
N GLY A 123 -6.56 22.82 -9.11
CA GLY A 123 -6.76 22.85 -10.56
C GLY A 123 -5.48 22.67 -11.39
N GLY A 124 -4.33 22.43 -10.74
CA GLY A 124 -3.17 21.86 -11.41
C GLY A 124 -3.55 20.50 -11.98
N GLY A 125 -3.21 20.25 -13.25
CA GLY A 125 -3.40 18.93 -13.84
C GLY A 125 -2.78 17.87 -12.95
N ASP A 126 -3.37 16.67 -12.95
CA ASP A 126 -2.75 15.51 -12.33
C ASP A 126 -1.28 15.43 -12.77
N LEU A 127 -0.41 14.93 -11.87
CA LEU A 127 0.90 14.50 -12.31
C LEU A 127 0.70 13.64 -13.57
N PRO A 128 1.57 13.70 -14.59
CA PRO A 128 1.48 12.71 -15.65
C PRO A 128 1.51 11.33 -14.99
N PRO A 129 0.63 10.38 -15.39
CA PRO A 129 0.71 8.98 -14.95
C PRO A 129 2.17 8.60 -14.87
N PRO A 130 2.63 7.93 -13.79
CA PRO A 130 4.03 7.55 -13.74
C PRO A 130 4.34 6.91 -15.09
N THR A 131 5.40 7.39 -15.77
CA THR A 131 5.85 6.81 -17.03
C THR A 131 6.27 5.40 -16.69
N THR A 132 5.30 4.51 -16.68
CA THR A 132 5.47 3.09 -16.50
C THR A 132 6.04 2.69 -17.83
N GLU A 133 7.37 2.71 -17.90
CA GLU A 133 8.08 2.03 -18.98
C GLU A 133 7.39 0.67 -19.13
N PRO A 134 6.89 0.34 -20.33
CA PRO A 134 6.21 -0.92 -20.55
C PRO A 134 7.04 -2.05 -19.96
N LEU A 135 6.35 -3.00 -19.32
CA LEU A 135 7.01 -4.19 -18.84
C LEU A 135 7.53 -4.94 -20.08
N GLU A 136 8.85 -5.11 -20.16
CA GLU A 136 9.53 -5.69 -21.32
C GLU A 136 10.17 -7.02 -20.94
N PRO A 137 10.24 -7.99 -21.86
CA PRO A 137 10.83 -9.31 -21.61
C PRO A 137 12.36 -9.27 -21.60
N LYS A 138 12.92 -8.42 -20.73
CA LYS A 138 14.35 -8.19 -20.52
C LYS A 138 14.64 -8.03 -19.03
N PHE A 139 15.80 -8.51 -18.58
CA PHE A 139 16.07 -8.62 -17.14
C PHE A 139 16.03 -7.27 -16.43
N SER A 140 16.58 -6.21 -17.04
CA SER A 140 16.54 -4.85 -16.48
C SER A 140 15.12 -4.34 -16.19
N SER A 141 14.15 -4.60 -17.08
CA SER A 141 12.74 -4.23 -16.87
C SER A 141 12.08 -5.08 -15.79
N ILE A 142 12.29 -6.40 -15.84
CA ILE A 142 11.77 -7.35 -14.83
C ILE A 142 12.32 -7.02 -13.44
N LYS A 143 13.62 -6.73 -13.33
CA LYS A 143 14.27 -6.39 -12.07
C LYS A 143 13.68 -5.14 -11.44
N LYS A 144 13.53 -4.06 -12.22
CA LYS A 144 12.99 -2.77 -11.79
C LYS A 144 11.52 -2.88 -11.39
N ASN A 145 10.71 -3.55 -12.20
CA ASN A 145 9.26 -3.51 -12.07
C ASN A 145 8.70 -4.64 -11.18
N ILE A 146 9.37 -5.80 -11.12
CA ILE A 146 8.89 -6.99 -10.41
C ILE A 146 9.83 -7.38 -9.26
N LEU A 147 11.11 -7.64 -9.53
CA LEU A 147 11.99 -8.25 -8.51
C LEU A 147 12.23 -7.33 -7.32
N GLN A 148 12.49 -6.04 -7.58
CA GLN A 148 12.70 -5.04 -6.53
C GLN A 148 11.46 -4.81 -5.65
N THR A 149 10.27 -4.93 -6.24
CA THR A 149 9.01 -4.60 -5.56
C THR A 149 8.39 -5.81 -4.86
N LYS A 150 8.61 -7.03 -5.39
CA LYS A 150 7.94 -8.25 -4.92
C LYS A 150 8.87 -9.35 -4.40
N CYS A 151 10.10 -9.45 -4.90
CA CYS A 151 10.99 -10.58 -4.60
C CYS A 151 12.05 -10.26 -3.56
N PHE A 152 12.72 -9.10 -3.68
CA PHE A 152 13.83 -8.70 -2.81
C PHE A 152 13.43 -8.44 -1.36
N VAL A 153 12.13 -8.31 -1.06
CA VAL A 153 11.63 -8.28 0.32
C VAL A 153 12.12 -9.49 1.12
N CYS A 154 12.14 -10.67 0.50
CA CYS A 154 12.58 -11.92 1.12
C CYS A 154 13.90 -12.44 0.53
N HIS A 155 14.14 -12.19 -0.76
CA HIS A 155 15.31 -12.68 -1.51
C HIS A 155 16.40 -11.61 -1.59
N SER A 156 16.88 -11.18 -0.43
CA SER A 156 17.99 -10.24 -0.27
C SER A 156 18.83 -10.64 0.94
N ALA A 157 20.08 -10.17 1.00
CA ALA A 157 21.00 -10.51 2.08
C ALA A 157 20.38 -10.23 3.47
N GLY A 158 20.47 -11.20 4.38
CA GLY A 158 19.93 -11.11 5.73
C GLY A 158 18.41 -11.32 5.85
N LYS A 159 17.75 -11.87 4.82
CA LYS A 159 16.31 -12.16 4.80
C LYS A 159 16.03 -13.66 4.65
N GLU A 160 14.80 -14.09 4.96
CA GLU A 160 14.40 -15.51 4.99
C GLU A 160 14.70 -16.27 3.68
N GLY A 161 14.68 -15.58 2.53
CA GLY A 161 14.94 -16.13 1.19
C GLY A 161 16.34 -15.85 0.63
N GLU A 162 17.30 -15.39 1.44
CA GLU A 162 18.64 -14.98 0.98
C GLU A 162 19.42 -16.07 0.21
N ARG A 163 19.08 -17.35 0.41
CA ARG A 163 19.74 -18.49 -0.26
C ARG A 163 19.44 -18.58 -1.76
N VAL A 164 18.48 -17.80 -2.24
CA VAL A 164 18.08 -17.73 -3.64
C VAL A 164 18.45 -16.34 -4.14
N SER A 165 19.54 -16.23 -4.90
CA SER A 165 19.96 -14.95 -5.50
C SER A 165 19.16 -14.67 -6.77
N LEU A 166 18.65 -13.44 -6.85
CA LEU A 166 17.88 -12.92 -7.99
C LEU A 166 18.53 -11.63 -8.53
N ASN A 167 19.82 -11.43 -8.26
CA ASN A 167 20.53 -10.17 -8.52
C ASN A 167 20.93 -9.98 -9.99
N SER A 168 21.20 -11.08 -10.69
CA SER A 168 21.56 -11.11 -12.12
C SER A 168 20.96 -12.34 -12.81
N PRO A 169 20.87 -12.33 -14.16
CA PRO A 169 20.51 -13.53 -14.92
C PRO A 169 21.46 -14.69 -14.63
N GLU A 170 22.76 -14.43 -14.52
CA GLU A 170 23.77 -15.48 -14.29
C GLU A 170 23.57 -16.19 -12.95
N ASP A 171 23.20 -15.45 -11.90
CA ASP A 171 22.88 -16.04 -10.59
C ASP A 171 21.67 -16.97 -10.68
N MET A 172 20.66 -16.59 -11.47
CA MET A 172 19.43 -17.36 -11.63
C MET A 172 19.63 -18.60 -12.49
N ILE A 173 20.44 -18.48 -13.55
CA ILE A 173 20.77 -19.56 -14.48
C ILE A 173 21.70 -20.60 -13.84
N ASN A 174 22.73 -20.16 -13.11
CA ASN A 174 23.72 -21.06 -12.50
C ASN A 174 23.28 -21.60 -11.13
N SER A 175 22.06 -21.28 -10.69
CA SER A 175 21.51 -21.76 -9.43
C SER A 175 21.32 -23.28 -9.46
N PRO A 176 21.70 -24.02 -8.40
CA PRO A 176 21.42 -25.46 -8.30
C PRO A 176 19.93 -25.79 -8.14
N LEU A 177 19.08 -24.77 -8.00
CA LEU A 177 17.62 -24.89 -7.93
C LEU A 177 16.94 -24.69 -9.29
N GLU A 178 17.70 -24.61 -10.39
CA GLU A 178 17.14 -24.48 -11.76
C GLU A 178 16.13 -23.32 -11.89
N ILE A 179 16.39 -22.21 -11.17
CA ILE A 179 15.47 -21.06 -11.07
C ILE A 179 15.06 -20.58 -12.47
N VAL A 180 16.04 -20.50 -13.37
CA VAL A 180 15.83 -20.17 -14.79
C VAL A 180 16.59 -21.17 -15.64
N ILE A 181 15.87 -21.81 -16.57
CA ILE A 181 16.41 -22.65 -17.63
C ILE A 181 16.24 -21.86 -18.95
N PRO A 182 17.31 -21.26 -19.51
CA PRO A 182 17.23 -20.48 -20.73
C PRO A 182 16.56 -21.26 -21.88
N GLY A 183 15.53 -20.67 -22.48
CA GLY A 183 14.76 -21.27 -23.56
C GLY A 183 13.65 -22.23 -23.10
N ASN A 184 13.57 -22.59 -21.82
CA ASN A 184 12.57 -23.51 -21.29
C ASN A 184 11.81 -22.91 -20.08
N PRO A 185 10.84 -22.01 -20.31
CA PRO A 185 10.07 -21.40 -19.23
C PRO A 185 9.25 -22.40 -18.43
N ASP A 186 8.76 -23.47 -19.05
CA ASP A 186 7.85 -24.43 -18.40
C ASP A 186 8.58 -25.36 -17.42
N GLU A 187 9.89 -25.58 -17.61
CA GLU A 187 10.75 -26.31 -16.67
C GLU A 187 11.50 -25.40 -15.69
N SER A 188 11.40 -24.07 -15.85
CA SER A 188 12.07 -23.13 -14.95
C SER A 188 11.35 -23.02 -13.60
N ASP A 189 12.05 -23.29 -12.51
CA ASP A 189 11.49 -23.31 -11.16
C ASP A 189 10.83 -21.97 -10.79
N LEU A 190 11.34 -20.85 -11.31
CA LEU A 190 10.74 -19.52 -11.15
C LEU A 190 9.28 -19.50 -11.62
N ILE A 191 8.98 -20.03 -12.80
CA ILE A 191 7.63 -20.07 -13.35
C ILE A 191 6.74 -21.02 -12.54
N LEU A 192 7.28 -22.17 -12.17
CA LEU A 192 6.56 -23.18 -11.39
C LEU A 192 6.13 -22.66 -10.01
N VAL A 193 6.90 -21.77 -9.37
CA VAL A 193 6.56 -21.22 -8.05
C VAL A 193 5.72 -19.95 -8.11
N VAL A 194 5.79 -19.14 -9.16
CA VAL A 194 4.95 -17.92 -9.27
C VAL A 194 3.57 -18.19 -9.89
N SER A 195 3.36 -19.39 -10.43
CA SER A 195 2.08 -19.81 -11.01
C SER A 195 0.98 -19.93 -9.94
N PRO A 196 -0.27 -19.52 -10.24
CA PRO A 196 -1.36 -19.48 -9.24
C PRO A 196 -1.69 -20.82 -8.58
N ASP A 197 -1.43 -21.93 -9.26
CA ASP A 197 -1.71 -23.32 -8.86
C ASP A 197 -0.49 -24.03 -8.23
N ALA A 198 0.61 -23.31 -8.03
CA ALA A 198 1.83 -23.86 -7.44
C ALA A 198 1.60 -24.43 -6.02
N ARG A 199 2.14 -25.63 -5.77
CA ARG A 199 2.11 -26.24 -4.41
C ARG A 199 2.85 -25.40 -3.37
N LYS A 200 3.95 -24.76 -3.77
CA LYS A 200 4.73 -23.82 -2.96
C LYS A 200 4.80 -22.49 -3.70
N ILE A 201 3.72 -21.72 -3.61
CA ILE A 201 3.59 -20.44 -4.33
C ILE A 201 4.51 -19.36 -3.74
N MET A 202 5.08 -18.54 -4.64
CA MET A 202 5.81 -17.32 -4.33
C MET A 202 5.06 -16.09 -4.87
N PRO A 203 4.95 -15.01 -4.08
CA PRO A 203 5.33 -14.93 -2.66
C PRO A 203 4.53 -15.89 -1.77
N PRO A 204 5.08 -16.34 -0.62
CA PRO A 204 4.36 -17.27 0.26
C PRO A 204 3.06 -16.64 0.76
N LYS A 205 1.94 -17.37 0.79
CA LYS A 205 0.63 -16.84 1.24
C LYS A 205 0.69 -16.16 2.62
N LYS A 206 1.56 -16.66 3.52
CA LYS A 206 1.78 -16.10 4.87
C LYS A 206 2.43 -14.71 4.88
N SER A 207 3.11 -14.29 3.81
CA SER A 207 3.80 -12.99 3.74
C SER A 207 2.84 -11.82 3.62
N GLY A 208 1.60 -12.07 3.17
CA GLY A 208 0.61 -11.05 2.85
C GLY A 208 0.93 -10.26 1.58
N MET A 209 1.97 -10.65 0.82
CA MET A 209 2.31 -10.04 -0.46
C MET A 209 1.31 -10.47 -1.55
N ALA A 210 0.99 -9.57 -2.46
CA ALA A 210 0.19 -9.87 -3.63
C ALA A 210 0.96 -10.82 -4.56
N SER A 211 0.25 -11.79 -5.14
CA SER A 211 0.78 -12.63 -6.21
C SER A 211 1.18 -11.81 -7.43
N LEU A 212 2.00 -12.41 -8.30
CA LEU A 212 2.27 -11.83 -9.61
C LEU A 212 0.99 -11.79 -10.45
N LYS A 213 0.86 -10.76 -11.27
CA LYS A 213 -0.22 -10.62 -12.24
C LYS A 213 0.07 -11.51 -13.45
N PRO A 214 -0.95 -11.98 -14.19
CA PRO A 214 -0.74 -12.81 -15.38
C PRO A 214 0.23 -12.19 -16.39
N GLU A 215 0.16 -10.87 -16.61
CA GLU A 215 1.08 -10.14 -17.50
C GLU A 215 2.52 -10.13 -16.99
N GLU A 216 2.74 -10.05 -15.67
CA GLU A 216 4.07 -10.11 -15.07
C GLU A 216 4.70 -11.49 -15.26
N ILE A 217 3.90 -12.56 -15.05
CA ILE A 217 4.32 -13.95 -15.27
C ILE A 217 4.65 -14.16 -16.75
N GLU A 218 3.79 -13.70 -17.65
CA GLU A 218 3.98 -13.84 -19.09
C GLU A 218 5.24 -13.12 -19.57
N THR A 219 5.53 -11.91 -19.07
CA THR A 219 6.79 -11.23 -19.43
C THR A 219 8.02 -11.99 -18.93
N ILE A 220 7.97 -12.59 -17.73
CA ILE A 220 9.07 -13.44 -17.24
C ILE A 220 9.22 -14.68 -18.13
N LYS A 221 8.12 -15.34 -18.53
CA LYS A 221 8.15 -16.49 -19.45
C LYS A 221 8.81 -16.13 -20.77
N GLN A 222 8.44 -15.00 -21.37
CA GLN A 222 9.02 -14.51 -22.63
C GLN A 222 10.50 -14.21 -22.48
N TRP A 223 10.92 -13.58 -21.39
CA TRP A 223 12.32 -13.35 -21.10
C TRP A 223 13.12 -14.66 -21.02
N ILE A 224 12.60 -15.66 -20.31
CA ILE A 224 13.23 -16.99 -20.23
C ILE A 224 13.28 -17.67 -21.60
N ALA A 225 12.18 -17.64 -22.36
CA ALA A 225 12.09 -18.20 -23.71
C ALA A 225 13.11 -17.55 -24.68
N ASN A 226 13.38 -16.27 -24.50
CA ASN A 226 14.39 -15.51 -25.26
C ASN A 226 15.84 -15.81 -24.80
N GLY A 227 16.04 -16.81 -23.94
CA GLY A 227 17.33 -17.25 -23.45
C GLY A 227 17.79 -16.53 -22.19
N ALA A 228 16.90 -15.87 -21.47
CA ALA A 228 17.17 -15.20 -20.19
C ALA A 228 18.34 -14.21 -20.24
N LYS A 229 18.42 -13.44 -21.34
CA LYS A 229 19.46 -12.43 -21.58
C LYS A 229 19.01 -11.04 -21.08
N ASP A 230 19.96 -10.13 -21.00
CA ASP A 230 19.71 -8.75 -20.53
C ASP A 230 18.96 -7.87 -21.55
#